data_AF-A0A7X7AC60-F1
#
_entry.id   AF-A0A7X7AC60-F1
#
_cell.length_a   1.000
_cell.length_b   1.000
_cell.length_c   1.000
_cell.angle_alpha   90.00
_cell.angle_beta   90.00
_cell.angle_gamma   90.00
#
_symmetry.space_group_name_H-M   'P 1'
#
loop_
_entity.id
_entity.type
_entity.pdbx_description
1 polymer ?
#
loop_
_entity_poly.entity_id
_entity_poly.type
_entity_poly.pdbx_seq_one_letter_code
_entity_poly.pdbx_strand_id
1 'polypeptide(L)' 'MVCPAKDIVMKDNKPKWLNKCEQCLACMQWCPQQAIQYKKVTIKRGRYTHPEVKVVELIKTKE' A
#
# COMPACT_ATOMS: atom_id res chain seq x y z
N MET A 1 6.78 4.84 2.66
CA MET A 1 5.53 4.08 2.44
C MET A 1 4.90 4.59 1.14
N VAL A 2 4.42 3.71 0.27
CA VAL A 2 3.93 4.04 -1.10
C VAL A 2 2.60 4.82 -1.13
N CYS A 3 1.98 5.08 0.02
CA CYS A 3 0.68 5.76 0.07
C CYS A 3 0.85 7.27 -0.23
N PRO A 4 0.27 7.80 -1.33
CA PRO A 4 0.41 9.21 -1.69
C PRO A 4 -0.25 10.14 -0.66
N ALA A 5 -1.40 9.72 -0.12
CA ALA A 5 -2.12 10.43 0.94
C ALA A 5 -1.42 10.36 2.33
N LYS A 6 -0.32 9.61 2.46
CA LYS A 6 0.38 9.35 3.74
C LYS A 6 -0.59 8.89 4.85
N ASP A 7 -1.57 8.08 4.47
CA ASP A 7 -2.71 7.73 5.33
C ASP A 7 -2.42 6.58 6.32
N ILE A 8 -1.26 5.93 6.23
CA ILE A 8 -0.99 4.74 7.03
C ILE A 8 0.18 4.97 7.98
N VAL A 9 -0.05 4.65 9.26
CA VAL A 9 0.94 4.68 10.33
C VAL A 9 1.14 3.28 10.91
N MET A 10 2.33 3.01 11.44
CA MET A 10 2.60 1.77 12.16
C MET A 10 2.25 1.96 13.64
N LYS A 11 1.35 1.11 14.16
CA LYS A 11 1.02 1.05 15.58
C LYS A 11 0.91 -0.41 15.99
N ASP A 12 1.58 -0.80 17.07
CA ASP A 12 1.57 -2.19 17.57
C ASP A 12 2.01 -3.21 16.49
N ASN A 13 3.03 -2.87 15.70
CA ASN A 13 3.51 -3.64 14.55
C ASN A 13 2.46 -3.90 13.46
N LYS A 14 1.36 -3.13 13.43
CA LYS A 14 0.30 -3.23 12.41
C LYS A 14 0.06 -1.89 11.72
N PRO A 15 -0.28 -1.90 10.42
CA PRO A 15 -0.71 -0.68 9.74
C PRO A 15 -2.08 -0.22 10.28
N LYS A 16 -2.20 1.08 10.58
CA LYS A 16 -3.47 1.75 10.88
C LYS A 16 -3.68 2.91 9.92
N TRP A 17 -4.91 3.06 9.43
CA TRP A 17 -5.31 4.12 8.50
C TRP A 17 -5.83 5.35 9.27
N LEU A 18 -5.55 6.55 8.76
CA LEU A 18 -5.92 7.85 9.35
C LEU A 18 -7.16 8.50 8.69
N ASN A 19 -7.94 7.73 7.92
CA ASN A 19 -9.17 8.13 7.21
C ASN A 19 -8.99 9.09 6.02
N LYS A 20 -7.80 9.08 5.40
CA LYS A 20 -7.47 9.81 4.14
C LYS A 20 -7.22 8.85 2.97
N CYS A 21 -7.68 7.61 3.06
CA CYS A 21 -7.45 6.59 2.05
C CYS A 21 -8.23 6.90 0.77
N GLU A 22 -7.51 7.14 -0.32
CA GLU A 22 -8.06 7.36 -1.66
C GLU A 22 -8.35 6.06 -2.43
N GLN A 23 -8.19 4.90 -1.77
CA GLN A 23 -8.47 3.58 -2.34
C GLN A 23 -7.70 3.22 -3.63
N CYS A 24 -6.51 3.81 -3.86
CA CYS A 24 -5.66 3.53 -5.02
C CYS A 24 -5.01 2.12 -5.02
N LEU A 25 -5.08 1.39 -3.90
CA LEU A 25 -4.54 0.04 -3.70
C LEU A 25 -3.00 -0.10 -3.80
N ALA A 26 -2.24 0.99 -4.01
CA ALA A 26 -0.78 0.92 -4.13
C ALA A 26 -0.11 0.24 -2.92
N CYS A 27 -0.52 0.59 -1.70
CA CYS A 27 0.01 -0.01 -0.47
C CYS A 27 -0.25 -1.51 -0.37
N MET A 28 -1.36 -1.99 -0.92
CA MET A 28 -1.70 -3.41 -0.97
C MET A 28 -0.80 -4.17 -1.95
N GLN A 29 -0.58 -3.61 -3.14
CA GLN A 29 0.23 -4.24 -4.19
C GLN A 29 1.71 -4.30 -3.81
N TRP A 30 2.23 -3.24 -3.20
CA TRP A 30 3.64 -3.09 -2.88
C TRP A 30 4.02 -3.49 -1.45
N CYS A 31 3.11 -4.11 -0.69
CA CYS A 31 3.42 -4.60 0.65
C CYS A 31 4.25 -5.88 0.56
N PRO A 32 5.53 -5.89 1.01
CA PRO A 32 6.39 -7.07 0.90
C PRO A 32 5.88 -8.24 1.76
N GLN A 33 5.22 -7.93 2.89
CA GLN A 33 4.64 -8.92 3.79
C GLN A 33 3.20 -9.30 3.42
N GLN A 34 2.64 -8.69 2.37
CA GLN A 34 1.23 -8.87 1.96
C GLN A 34 0.20 -8.65 3.10
N ALA A 35 0.58 -7.89 4.14
CA ALA A 35 -0.22 -7.69 5.36
C ALA A 35 -1.46 -6.79 5.15
N ILE A 36 -1.49 -6.01 4.07
CA ILE A 36 -2.58 -5.10 3.75
C ILE A 36 -3.61 -5.81 2.86
N GLN A 37 -4.89 -5.73 3.22
CA GLN A 37 -6.00 -6.31 2.47
C GLN A 37 -7.18 -5.34 2.43
N TYR A 38 -7.98 -5.40 1.36
CA TYR A 38 -9.26 -4.72 1.26
C TYR A 38 -10.39 -5.73 1.41
N LYS A 39 -11.02 -5.73 2.60
CA LYS A 39 -12.04 -6.72 3.00
C LYS A 39 -11.50 -8.15 2.82
N LYS A 40 -12.42 -9.13 2.71
CA LYS A 40 -12.06 -10.55 2.52
C LYS A 40 -11.79 -10.93 1.06
N VAL A 41 -12.19 -10.09 0.11
CA VAL A 41 -12.14 -10.37 -1.34
C VAL A 41 -10.72 -10.38 -1.90
N THR A 42 -9.79 -9.61 -1.31
CA THR A 42 -8.42 -9.51 -1.82
C THR A 42 -7.47 -10.54 -1.23
N ILE A 43 -7.88 -11.31 -0.21
CA ILE A 43 -7.02 -12.26 0.50
C ILE A 43 -6.42 -13.31 -0.47
N LYS A 44 -7.21 -13.76 -1.45
CA LYS A 44 -6.79 -14.76 -2.45
C LYS A 44 -6.26 -14.15 -3.75
N ARG A 45 -6.20 -12.82 -3.86
CA ARG A 45 -5.74 -12.14 -5.08
C ARG A 45 -4.22 -11.99 -5.04
N GLY A 46 -3.57 -12.22 -6.17
CA GLY A 46 -2.14 -11.95 -6.34
C GLY A 46 -1.80 -10.46 -6.21
N ARG A 47 -0.51 -10.18 -5.99
CA ARG A 47 0.02 -8.81 -6.02
C ARG A 47 0.55 -8.54 -7.41
N TYR A 48 0.04 -7.50 -8.07
CA TYR A 48 0.50 -7.08 -9.37
C TYR A 48 1.32 -5.81 -9.26
N THR A 49 2.50 -5.84 -9.85
CA THR A 49 3.39 -4.69 -10.04
C THR A 49 3.91 -4.74 -11.46
N HIS A 50 3.92 -3.60 -12.16
CA HIS A 50 4.51 -3.53 -13.49
C HIS A 50 6.03 -3.77 -13.38
N PRO A 51 6.65 -4.66 -14.20
CA PRO A 51 8.07 -5.02 -14.07
C PRO A 51 9.03 -3.83 -14.18
N GLU A 52 8.65 -2.81 -14.94
CA GLU A 52 9.49 -1.62 -15.16
C GLU A 52 9.32 -0.54 -14.08
N VAL A 53 8.29 -0.64 -13.24
CA VAL A 53 8.04 0.34 -12.16
C VAL A 53 8.69 -0.18 -10.89
N LYS A 54 9.52 0.63 -10.24
CA LYS A 54 10.16 0.30 -8.96
C LYS A 54 9.46 1.01 -7.81
N VAL A 55 9.34 0.33 -6.67
CA VAL A 55 8.75 0.90 -5.45
C VAL A 55 9.42 2.21 -5.01
N VAL A 56 10.71 2.36 -5.27
CA VAL A 56 11.48 3.57 -4.93
C VAL A 56 11.03 4.80 -5.72
N GLU A 57 10.51 4.62 -6.94
CA GLU A 57 10.01 5.71 -7.78
C GLU A 57 8.66 6.22 -7.24
N LEU A 58 7.84 5.31 -6.70
CA LEU A 58 6.55 5.62 -6.11
C LEU A 58 6.66 6.26 -4.71
N ILE A 59 7.74 5.99 -3.98
CA ILE A 59 7.98 6.60 -2.66
C ILE A 59 8.50 8.03 -2.79
N LYS A 60 9.13 8.37 -3.92
CA LYS A 60 9.71 9.69 -4.19
C LYS A 60 8.70 10.73 -4.67
N THR A 61 7.46 10.35 -4.95
CA THR A 61 6.45 11.27 -5.51
C THR A 61 5.90 12.21 -4.44
N LYS A 62 6.66 13.26 -4.13
CA LYS A 62 6.19 14.59 -3.70
C LYS A 62 7.24 15.64 -4.10
N GLU A 63 7.03 16.25 -5.26
CA GLU A 63 7.22 17.70 -5.43
C GLU A 63 5.86 18.37 -5.23
#